data_AF-A0A7M7ITY2-F1
#
_entry.id   AF-A0A7M7ITY2-F1
#
_cell.length_a   1.000
_cell.length_b   1.000
_cell.length_c   1.000
_cell.angle_alpha   90.00
_cell.angle_beta   90.00
_cell.angle_gamma   90.00
#
_symmetry.space_group_name_H-M   'P 1'
#
loop_
_entity.id
_entity.type
_entity.pdbx_description
1 polymer ?
#
loop_
_entity_poly.entity_id
_entity_poly.type
_entity_poly.pdbx_seq_one_letter_code
_entity_poly.pdbx_strand_id
1 'polypeptide(L)'
;MSGPSGQSRRSVTEYKVQVASRDVETAAQRDGKSFDPFTERKVSNPTTDCDTLTHLLKASLGTGILAMPVAFQSAGLLVGVFATILVAFVCTHCAYILVKCAHVLYYKTRKTQMGFADVAETAFASGPKWARPFAGPSRYLIQISLFITYYGTCSVYAVIVAANFNKVISYYMTPTGEPLVEINPRIIIAILLLPLILLSWIPDLKYLAPVSMAANVFMGTGLGITFYYLVKSIENFDNVSYIAPISEFPNFFSITIFAMEAIGVVMPLENSMKTPQHFVGICGVLNKGMSGVTMIYILLGFLGYAAFPGKAEGSITLNLPTEEIPAQIVQILIGLAVYCTFGLQFYVCLDIAWQGLKDRFQKKPNLANYVLRTVLVTGSVLIAIAVPTIAPFIGLIGAFCFSILGLLIPVFVETVTYWDIGFGRFHWVAMKNVIICVIGLMALVFGSSNAVKDILKEYAPKDAEDAISRNVTNIAVNATAAVVNATVGALNTTVGNF
;
A
#
# COMPACT_ATOMS: atom_id res chain seq x y z
N MET A 1 -29.35 -83.07 -9.94
CA MET A 1 -28.60 -83.64 -8.79
C MET A 1 -27.14 -83.26 -9.01
N SER A 2 -26.37 -82.62 -8.15
CA SER A 2 -26.52 -82.05 -6.81
C SER A 2 -25.20 -81.28 -6.57
N GLY A 3 -25.23 -80.05 -6.03
CA GLY A 3 -24.03 -79.45 -5.42
C GLY A 3 -23.63 -80.19 -4.14
N PRO A 4 -22.70 -79.70 -3.29
CA PRO A 4 -21.91 -78.46 -3.34
C PRO A 4 -20.42 -78.63 -2.95
N SER A 5 -19.60 -77.57 -2.99
CA SER A 5 -18.57 -77.26 -1.95
C SER A 5 -17.91 -75.92 -2.21
N GLY A 6 -17.77 -75.12 -1.15
CA GLY A 6 -17.31 -73.74 -1.20
C GLY A 6 -15.94 -73.48 -0.58
N GLN A 7 -15.49 -72.25 -0.83
CA GLN A 7 -14.61 -71.36 -0.07
C GLN A 7 -13.16 -71.78 0.24
N SER A 8 -12.20 -71.00 -0.28
CA SER A 8 -11.45 -70.02 0.53
C SER A 8 -10.52 -69.17 -0.33
N ARG A 9 -10.79 -67.85 -0.45
CA ARG A 9 -9.77 -66.86 -0.82
C ARG A 9 -9.94 -65.64 0.09
N ARG A 10 -8.91 -65.40 0.91
CA ARG A 10 -8.77 -64.26 1.82
C ARG A 10 -8.82 -62.94 1.03
N SER A 11 -9.73 -62.05 1.41
CA SER A 11 -9.75 -60.64 0.97
C SER A 11 -8.81 -59.82 1.85
N VAL A 12 -7.77 -59.22 1.26
CA VAL A 12 -7.01 -58.14 1.88
C VAL A 12 -7.76 -56.85 1.58
N THR A 13 -8.34 -56.22 2.60
CA THR A 13 -9.02 -54.92 2.46
C THR A 13 -7.97 -53.82 2.55
N GLU A 14 -7.55 -53.27 1.40
CA GLU A 14 -6.81 -52.01 1.38
C GLU A 14 -7.75 -50.87 1.79
N TYR A 15 -7.51 -50.29 2.95
CA TYR A 15 -8.15 -49.04 3.35
C TYR A 15 -7.52 -47.89 2.54
N LYS A 16 -8.17 -47.50 1.44
CA LYS A 16 -7.91 -46.21 0.79
C LYS A 16 -8.34 -45.09 1.74
N VAL A 17 -7.37 -44.55 2.49
CA VAL A 17 -7.54 -43.28 3.19
C VAL A 17 -7.63 -42.19 2.14
N GLN A 18 -8.86 -41.77 1.79
CA GLN A 18 -9.07 -40.50 1.10
C GLN A 18 -8.80 -39.37 2.10
N VAL A 19 -7.59 -38.83 2.04
CA VAL A 19 -7.30 -37.53 2.64
C VAL A 19 -8.10 -36.50 1.84
N ALA A 20 -9.16 -35.97 2.44
CA ALA A 20 -9.95 -34.91 1.83
C ALA A 20 -9.13 -33.60 1.82
N SER A 21 -8.48 -33.29 0.69
CA SER A 21 -8.03 -31.94 0.39
C SER A 21 -9.27 -31.10 0.06
N ARG A 22 -9.70 -30.30 1.03
CA ARG A 22 -10.87 -29.43 0.92
C ARG A 22 -10.48 -28.12 0.23
N ASP A 23 -10.00 -28.22 -1.01
CA ASP A 23 -9.78 -27.08 -1.89
C ASP A 23 -11.04 -26.85 -2.73
N VAL A 24 -11.63 -25.66 -2.60
CA VAL A 24 -12.83 -25.23 -3.34
C VAL A 24 -12.61 -25.32 -4.86
N GLU A 25 -11.35 -25.22 -5.31
CA GLU A 25 -10.91 -25.42 -6.69
C GLU A 25 -11.21 -26.84 -7.21
N THR A 26 -11.02 -27.88 -6.39
CA THR A 26 -11.26 -29.27 -6.80
C THR A 26 -12.75 -29.64 -6.78
N ALA A 27 -13.55 -28.97 -5.94
CA ALA A 27 -14.99 -29.19 -5.87
C ALA A 27 -15.72 -28.66 -7.13
N ALA A 28 -15.25 -27.55 -7.71
CA ALA A 28 -15.80 -26.97 -8.94
C ALA A 28 -15.49 -27.79 -10.21
N GLN A 29 -14.41 -28.59 -10.20
CA GLN A 29 -13.98 -29.43 -11.33
C GLN A 29 -14.78 -30.73 -11.52
N ARG A 30 -15.69 -31.09 -10.60
CA ARG A 30 -16.41 -32.38 -10.65
C ARG A 30 -17.60 -32.44 -11.62
N ASP A 31 -18.10 -31.30 -12.10
CA ASP A 31 -19.14 -31.26 -13.13
C ASP A 31 -18.49 -31.09 -14.51
N GLY A 32 -18.60 -32.11 -15.38
CA GLY A 32 -17.96 -32.21 -16.71
C GLY A 32 -18.37 -31.18 -17.77
N LYS A 33 -18.82 -29.99 -17.37
CA LYS A 33 -19.03 -28.76 -18.18
C LYS A 33 -18.54 -27.52 -17.40
N SER A 34 -17.47 -27.64 -16.62
CA SER A 34 -17.03 -26.58 -15.71
C SER A 34 -16.40 -25.41 -16.46
N PHE A 35 -17.04 -24.24 -16.41
CA PHE A 35 -16.41 -22.95 -16.74
C PHE A 35 -15.13 -22.82 -15.92
N ASP A 36 -13.99 -22.72 -16.61
CA ASP A 36 -12.71 -22.42 -15.99
C ASP A 36 -12.29 -20.99 -16.37
N PRO A 37 -12.40 -20.02 -15.44
CA PRO A 37 -12.15 -18.62 -15.72
C PRO A 37 -10.74 -18.34 -16.22
N PHE A 38 -9.78 -19.20 -15.89
CA PHE A 38 -8.37 -18.99 -16.23
C PHE A 38 -8.04 -19.47 -17.65
N THR A 39 -8.70 -20.51 -18.15
CA THR A 39 -8.51 -20.97 -19.54
C THR A 39 -9.33 -20.15 -20.53
N GLU A 40 -10.48 -19.61 -20.10
CA GLU A 40 -11.30 -18.72 -20.92
C GLU A 40 -10.79 -17.27 -20.97
N ARG A 41 -9.83 -16.91 -20.11
CA ARG A 41 -9.23 -15.57 -20.08
C ARG A 41 -8.39 -15.32 -21.33
N LYS A 42 -8.73 -14.27 -22.09
CA LYS A 42 -7.95 -13.80 -23.24
C LYS A 42 -7.15 -12.56 -22.86
N VAL A 43 -5.85 -12.73 -22.68
CA VAL A 43 -4.89 -11.62 -22.42
C VAL A 43 -4.11 -11.36 -23.69
N SER A 44 -4.09 -10.11 -24.17
CA SER A 44 -3.40 -9.74 -25.41
C SER A 44 -1.88 -9.88 -25.31
N ASN A 45 -1.30 -9.40 -24.21
CA ASN A 45 0.14 -9.45 -23.90
C ASN A 45 0.33 -10.01 -22.48
N PRO A 46 0.30 -11.34 -22.28
CA PRO A 46 0.43 -11.93 -20.97
C PRO A 46 1.86 -11.79 -20.42
N THR A 47 1.96 -11.47 -19.12
CA THR A 47 3.22 -11.37 -18.37
C THR A 47 3.63 -12.73 -17.80
N THR A 48 4.94 -13.02 -17.77
CA THR A 48 5.48 -14.20 -17.09
C THR A 48 5.56 -13.98 -15.58
N ASP A 49 5.70 -15.06 -14.80
CA ASP A 49 5.85 -14.97 -13.34
C ASP A 49 7.00 -14.04 -12.91
N CYS A 50 8.11 -14.03 -13.68
CA CYS A 50 9.26 -13.15 -13.41
C CYS A 50 8.98 -11.69 -13.80
N ASP A 51 8.26 -11.46 -14.90
CA ASP A 51 7.84 -10.11 -15.30
C ASP A 51 6.89 -9.54 -14.24
N THR A 52 5.90 -10.32 -13.81
CA THR A 52 4.95 -9.92 -12.76
C THR A 52 5.67 -9.68 -11.43
N LEU A 53 6.64 -10.51 -11.05
CA LEU A 53 7.48 -10.29 -9.87
C LEU A 53 8.22 -8.95 -9.97
N THR A 54 8.82 -8.66 -11.13
CA THR A 54 9.55 -7.41 -11.37
C THR A 54 8.61 -6.20 -11.33
N HIS A 55 7.42 -6.32 -11.92
CA HIS A 55 6.40 -5.27 -11.85
C HIS A 55 5.89 -5.05 -10.42
N LEU A 56 5.71 -6.11 -9.63
CA LEU A 56 5.31 -6.04 -8.23
C LEU A 56 6.39 -5.37 -7.38
N LEU A 57 7.65 -5.79 -7.52
CA LEU A 57 8.80 -5.16 -6.85
C LEU A 57 8.87 -3.68 -7.21
N LYS A 58 8.79 -3.35 -8.50
CA LYS A 58 8.81 -1.97 -8.98
C LYS A 58 7.65 -1.13 -8.42
N ALA A 59 6.44 -1.68 -8.41
CA ALA A 59 5.27 -0.96 -7.93
C ALA A 59 5.31 -0.74 -6.40
N SER A 60 5.89 -1.68 -5.67
CA SER A 60 5.99 -1.63 -4.21
C SER A 60 7.17 -0.76 -3.76
N LEU A 61 8.33 -0.83 -4.44
CA LEU A 61 9.53 -0.02 -4.19
C LEU A 61 9.34 1.43 -4.68
N GLY A 62 8.31 2.10 -4.15
CA GLY A 62 8.03 3.51 -4.37
C GLY A 62 8.85 4.41 -3.45
N THR A 63 8.42 5.66 -3.29
CA THR A 63 9.14 6.62 -2.43
C THR A 63 8.99 6.37 -0.94
N GLY A 64 8.04 5.51 -0.53
CA GLY A 64 7.87 5.13 0.87
C GLY A 64 9.12 4.50 1.48
N ILE A 65 9.96 3.86 0.65
CA ILE A 65 11.26 3.35 1.09
C ILE A 65 12.13 4.44 1.72
N LEU A 66 12.12 5.67 1.17
CA LEU A 66 12.98 6.77 1.59
C LEU A 66 12.65 7.25 3.02
N ALA A 67 11.43 6.98 3.49
CA ALA A 67 10.96 7.32 4.83
C ALA A 67 11.15 6.18 5.86
N MET A 68 11.66 5.01 5.45
CA MET A 68 11.89 3.89 6.37
C MET A 68 12.85 4.22 7.52
N PRO A 69 13.91 5.04 7.34
CA PRO A 69 14.79 5.41 8.46
C PRO A 69 14.09 6.21 9.57
N VAL A 70 13.22 7.16 9.22
CA VAL A 70 12.42 7.91 10.21
C VAL A 70 11.37 7.01 10.86
N ALA A 71 10.85 6.01 10.15
CA ALA A 71 10.02 4.98 10.77
C ALA A 71 10.83 4.21 11.83
N PHE A 72 12.02 3.72 11.50
CA PHE A 72 12.89 3.01 12.44
C PHE A 72 13.31 3.88 13.63
N GLN A 73 13.49 5.19 13.43
CA GLN A 73 13.67 6.13 14.53
C GLN A 73 12.48 6.18 15.49
N SER A 74 11.26 6.00 14.98
CA SER A 74 10.01 6.00 15.77
C SER A 74 9.73 4.67 16.48
N ALA A 75 10.33 3.56 16.05
CA ALA A 75 10.17 2.25 16.70
C ALA A 75 11.40 1.81 17.52
N GLY A 76 12.58 2.28 17.15
CA GLY A 76 13.87 1.73 17.58
C GLY A 76 14.32 0.60 16.66
N LEU A 77 15.62 0.32 16.66
CA LEU A 77 16.26 -0.57 15.69
C LEU A 77 15.72 -2.01 15.75
N LEU A 78 15.61 -2.59 16.95
CA LEU A 78 15.19 -3.98 17.13
C LEU A 78 13.70 -4.15 16.88
N VAL A 79 12.87 -3.28 17.47
CA VAL A 79 11.43 -3.29 17.25
C VAL A 79 11.11 -3.01 15.79
N GLY A 80 11.81 -2.07 15.15
CA GLY A 80 11.64 -1.74 13.74
C GLY A 80 11.80 -2.95 12.82
N VAL A 81 12.81 -3.79 13.04
CA VAL A 81 13.02 -5.03 12.25
C VAL A 81 11.82 -5.98 12.42
N PHE A 82 11.49 -6.37 13.66
CA PHE A 82 10.43 -7.35 13.91
C PHE A 82 9.04 -6.82 13.52
N ALA A 83 8.77 -5.56 13.79
CA ALA A 83 7.50 -4.93 13.46
C ALA A 83 7.36 -4.72 11.94
N THR A 84 8.44 -4.45 11.21
CA THR A 84 8.38 -4.38 9.73
C THR A 84 8.02 -5.74 9.14
N ILE A 85 8.60 -6.84 9.66
CA ILE A 85 8.25 -8.20 9.23
C ILE A 85 6.78 -8.49 9.53
N LEU A 86 6.29 -8.12 10.71
CA LEU A 86 4.88 -8.31 11.09
C LEU A 86 3.93 -7.52 10.19
N VAL A 87 4.21 -6.24 9.95
CA VAL A 87 3.42 -5.39 9.05
C VAL A 87 3.41 -5.96 7.64
N ALA A 88 4.58 -6.33 7.12
CA ALA A 88 4.70 -6.94 5.79
C ALA A 88 3.90 -8.24 5.68
N PHE A 89 3.94 -9.10 6.71
CA PHE A 89 3.15 -10.32 6.76
C PHE A 89 1.65 -10.02 6.69
N VAL A 90 1.16 -9.08 7.50
CA VAL A 90 -0.25 -8.69 7.52
C VAL A 90 -0.68 -8.10 6.17
N CYS A 91 0.08 -7.15 5.61
CA CYS A 91 -0.22 -6.53 4.31
C CYS A 91 -0.21 -7.55 3.17
N THR A 92 0.80 -8.43 3.12
CA THR A 92 0.90 -9.49 2.11
C THR A 92 -0.27 -10.46 2.24
N HIS A 93 -0.63 -10.83 3.47
CA HIS A 93 -1.76 -11.70 3.73
C HIS A 93 -3.09 -11.06 3.30
N CYS A 94 -3.29 -9.75 3.53
CA CYS A 94 -4.47 -9.03 3.04
C CYS A 94 -4.55 -8.99 1.50
N ALA A 95 -3.42 -8.77 0.81
CA ALA A 95 -3.37 -8.87 -0.64
C ALA A 95 -3.66 -10.30 -1.13
N TYR A 96 -3.12 -11.31 -0.44
CA TYR A 96 -3.36 -12.72 -0.74
C TYR A 96 -4.84 -13.09 -0.62
N ILE A 97 -5.51 -12.72 0.48
CA ILE A 97 -6.94 -13.05 0.66
C ILE A 97 -7.82 -12.33 -0.37
N LEU A 98 -7.45 -11.12 -0.78
CA LEU A 98 -8.19 -10.39 -1.81
C LEU A 98 -8.19 -11.17 -3.14
N VAL A 99 -7.03 -11.60 -3.61
CA VAL A 99 -6.92 -12.38 -4.86
C VAL A 99 -7.59 -13.75 -4.71
N LYS A 100 -7.42 -14.41 -3.57
CA LYS A 100 -8.10 -15.68 -3.30
C LYS A 100 -9.63 -15.53 -3.35
N CYS A 101 -10.18 -14.44 -2.83
CA CYS A 101 -11.62 -14.15 -2.94
C CYS A 101 -12.02 -13.86 -4.38
N ALA A 102 -11.20 -13.13 -5.14
CA ALA A 102 -11.44 -12.90 -6.56
C ALA A 102 -11.52 -14.23 -7.33
N HIS A 103 -10.61 -15.17 -7.08
CA HIS A 103 -10.62 -16.50 -7.69
C HIS A 103 -11.91 -17.26 -7.41
N VAL A 104 -12.39 -17.26 -6.16
CA VAL A 104 -13.69 -17.86 -5.81
C VAL A 104 -14.84 -17.17 -6.55
N LEU A 105 -14.81 -15.84 -6.66
CA LEU A 105 -15.87 -15.07 -7.31
C LEU A 105 -15.87 -15.21 -8.83
N TYR A 106 -14.72 -15.46 -9.46
CA TYR A 106 -14.63 -15.79 -10.88
C TYR A 106 -15.49 -17.00 -11.23
N TYR A 107 -15.36 -18.09 -10.45
CA TYR A 107 -16.21 -19.27 -10.61
C TYR A 107 -17.68 -18.98 -10.31
N LYS A 108 -17.99 -18.28 -9.20
CA LYS A 108 -19.39 -18.00 -8.82
C LYS A 108 -20.14 -17.13 -9.83
N THR A 109 -19.45 -16.19 -10.49
CA THR A 109 -20.09 -15.19 -11.37
C THR A 109 -19.83 -15.39 -12.85
N ARG A 110 -19.08 -16.44 -13.22
CA ARG A 110 -18.66 -16.72 -14.59
C ARG A 110 -17.95 -15.54 -15.27
N LYS A 111 -17.14 -14.82 -14.50
CA LYS A 111 -16.27 -13.74 -15.00
C LYS A 111 -14.84 -14.23 -14.99
N THR A 112 -14.06 -13.85 -16.01
CA THR A 112 -12.67 -14.24 -16.14
C THR A 112 -11.70 -13.26 -15.48
N GLN A 113 -12.13 -12.05 -15.14
CA GLN A 113 -11.30 -11.00 -14.53
C GLN A 113 -12.16 -10.01 -13.72
N MET A 114 -11.57 -9.41 -12.69
CA MET A 114 -12.19 -8.35 -11.89
C MET A 114 -11.12 -7.36 -11.42
N GLY A 115 -11.46 -6.07 -11.36
CA GLY A 115 -10.67 -5.09 -10.61
C GLY A 115 -10.97 -5.14 -9.11
N PHE A 116 -10.18 -4.43 -8.29
CA PHE A 116 -10.36 -4.44 -6.83
C PHE A 116 -11.78 -4.01 -6.41
N ALA A 117 -12.29 -2.91 -6.95
CA ALA A 117 -13.64 -2.44 -6.65
C ALA A 117 -14.73 -3.43 -7.11
N ASP A 118 -14.52 -4.12 -8.24
CA ASP A 118 -15.45 -5.13 -8.76
C ASP A 118 -15.48 -6.38 -7.87
N VAL A 119 -14.33 -6.81 -7.34
CA VAL A 119 -14.23 -7.94 -6.41
C VAL A 119 -15.08 -7.66 -5.17
N ALA A 120 -14.94 -6.48 -4.57
CA ALA A 120 -15.72 -6.13 -3.39
C ALA A 120 -17.21 -6.04 -3.70
N GLU A 121 -17.61 -5.29 -4.74
CA GLU A 121 -19.01 -5.17 -5.13
C GLU A 121 -19.65 -6.54 -5.37
N THR A 122 -18.94 -7.41 -6.09
CA THR A 122 -19.41 -8.77 -6.39
C THR A 122 -19.49 -9.64 -5.14
N ALA A 123 -18.53 -9.53 -4.22
CA ALA A 123 -18.57 -10.22 -2.94
C ALA A 123 -19.80 -9.83 -2.13
N PHE A 124 -20.04 -8.54 -1.94
CA PHE A 124 -21.20 -8.02 -1.21
C PHE A 124 -22.53 -8.34 -1.90
N ALA A 125 -22.61 -8.24 -3.22
CA ALA A 125 -23.80 -8.57 -3.99
C ALA A 125 -24.17 -10.06 -3.92
N SER A 126 -23.16 -10.94 -3.94
CA SER A 126 -23.35 -12.40 -3.88
C SER A 126 -23.40 -12.96 -2.45
N GLY A 127 -23.12 -12.12 -1.45
CA GLY A 127 -23.09 -12.49 -0.04
C GLY A 127 -24.47 -12.62 0.64
N PRO A 128 -24.49 -12.72 1.98
CA PRO A 128 -25.72 -12.85 2.77
C PRO A 128 -26.63 -11.63 2.61
N LYS A 129 -27.92 -11.83 2.87
CA LYS A 129 -28.96 -10.79 2.67
C LYS A 129 -28.63 -9.44 3.32
N TRP A 130 -27.96 -9.46 4.48
CA TRP A 130 -27.56 -8.24 5.19
C TRP A 130 -26.41 -7.48 4.51
N ALA A 131 -25.55 -8.16 3.75
CA ALA A 131 -24.37 -7.59 3.10
C ALA A 131 -24.69 -6.99 1.71
N ARG A 132 -25.70 -7.53 1.02
CA ARG A 132 -26.14 -7.07 -0.32
C ARG A 132 -26.36 -5.56 -0.48
N PRO A 133 -27.00 -4.82 0.46
CA PRO A 133 -27.16 -3.37 0.31
C PRO A 133 -25.83 -2.61 0.27
N PHE A 134 -24.74 -3.19 0.78
CA PHE A 134 -23.41 -2.57 0.80
C PHE A 134 -22.59 -2.80 -0.49
N ALA A 135 -23.13 -3.52 -1.49
CA ALA A 135 -22.42 -3.80 -2.74
C ALA A 135 -21.99 -2.53 -3.48
N GLY A 136 -22.93 -1.67 -3.84
CA GLY A 136 -22.64 -0.38 -4.48
C GLY A 136 -21.75 0.53 -3.61
N PRO A 137 -22.10 0.77 -2.32
CA PRO A 137 -21.26 1.54 -1.41
C PRO A 137 -19.81 1.05 -1.31
N SER A 138 -19.56 -0.27 -1.30
CA SER A 138 -18.21 -0.82 -1.24
C SER A 138 -17.36 -0.44 -2.47
N ARG A 139 -17.97 -0.44 -3.66
CA ARG A 139 -17.32 -0.01 -4.90
C ARG A 139 -16.89 1.45 -4.80
N TYR A 140 -17.81 2.33 -4.42
CA TYR A 140 -17.54 3.76 -4.30
C TYR A 140 -16.49 4.05 -3.22
N LEU A 141 -16.56 3.37 -2.07
CA LEU A 141 -15.58 3.51 -1.00
C LEU A 141 -14.17 3.16 -1.50
N ILE A 142 -14.01 2.05 -2.23
CA ILE A 142 -12.71 1.66 -2.81
C ILE A 142 -12.22 2.67 -3.83
N GLN A 143 -13.08 3.09 -4.77
CA GLN A 143 -12.69 4.05 -5.81
C GLN A 143 -12.29 5.41 -5.23
N ILE A 144 -13.06 5.93 -4.28
CA ILE A 144 -12.76 7.19 -3.58
C ILE A 144 -11.48 7.05 -2.76
N SER A 145 -11.32 5.96 -2.01
CA SER A 145 -10.13 5.75 -1.19
C SER A 145 -8.89 5.57 -2.05
N LEU A 146 -8.96 4.85 -3.17
CA LEU A 146 -7.87 4.76 -4.14
C LEU A 146 -7.54 6.16 -4.67
N PHE A 147 -8.54 6.92 -5.14
CA PHE A 147 -8.31 8.29 -5.61
C PHE A 147 -7.58 9.14 -4.56
N ILE A 148 -8.06 9.18 -3.31
CA ILE A 148 -7.44 9.94 -2.22
C ILE A 148 -6.01 9.47 -1.97
N THR A 149 -5.77 8.16 -2.00
CA THR A 149 -4.44 7.57 -1.81
C THR A 149 -3.46 8.03 -2.89
N TYR A 150 -3.79 7.76 -4.16
CA TYR A 150 -2.92 8.10 -5.29
C TYR A 150 -2.70 9.61 -5.37
N TYR A 151 -3.74 10.40 -5.10
CA TYR A 151 -3.69 11.86 -5.14
C TYR A 151 -2.87 12.46 -3.99
N GLY A 152 -3.03 11.93 -2.77
CA GLY A 152 -2.20 12.30 -1.62
C GLY A 152 -0.73 11.94 -1.85
N THR A 153 -0.45 10.76 -2.43
CA THR A 153 0.91 10.35 -2.80
C THR A 153 1.52 11.32 -3.83
N CYS A 154 0.74 11.79 -4.81
CA CYS A 154 1.19 12.84 -5.74
C CYS A 154 1.58 14.13 -5.00
N SER A 155 0.83 14.55 -3.99
CA SER A 155 1.19 15.71 -3.16
C SER A 155 2.50 15.48 -2.39
N VAL A 156 2.66 14.32 -1.75
CA VAL A 156 3.92 13.95 -1.07
C VAL A 156 5.10 13.94 -2.05
N TYR A 157 4.90 13.45 -3.27
CA TYR A 157 5.94 13.44 -4.30
C TYR A 157 6.39 14.86 -4.64
N ALA A 158 5.48 15.82 -4.77
CA ALA A 158 5.84 17.22 -5.00
C ALA A 158 6.72 17.77 -3.86
N VAL A 159 6.43 17.43 -2.60
CA VAL A 159 7.27 17.79 -1.44
C VAL A 159 8.65 17.14 -1.52
N ILE A 160 8.72 15.84 -1.83
CA ILE A 160 10.00 15.10 -1.93
C ILE A 160 10.87 15.66 -3.05
N VAL A 161 10.30 15.91 -4.23
CA VAL A 161 11.02 16.49 -5.38
C VAL A 161 11.55 17.88 -5.02
N ALA A 162 10.71 18.72 -4.41
CA ALA A 162 11.11 20.06 -3.98
C ALA A 162 12.25 20.00 -2.94
N ALA A 163 12.14 19.15 -1.93
CA ALA A 163 13.13 19.04 -0.87
C ALA A 163 14.50 18.57 -1.40
N ASN A 164 14.52 17.60 -2.31
CA ASN A 164 15.76 17.11 -2.92
C ASN A 164 16.44 18.16 -3.78
N PHE A 165 15.69 18.85 -4.67
CA PHE A 165 16.27 19.93 -5.46
C PHE A 165 16.69 21.13 -4.61
N ASN A 166 15.94 21.45 -3.55
CA ASN A 166 16.30 22.53 -2.63
C ASN A 166 17.65 22.28 -1.96
N LYS A 167 17.97 21.06 -1.53
CA LYS A 167 19.28 20.74 -0.91
C LYS A 167 20.44 21.11 -1.85
N VAL A 168 20.33 20.79 -3.14
CA VAL A 168 21.36 21.13 -4.14
C VAL A 168 21.37 22.63 -4.46
N ILE A 169 20.20 23.23 -4.67
CA ILE A 169 20.08 24.67 -5.01
C ILE A 169 20.64 25.54 -3.88
N SER A 170 20.24 25.26 -2.63
CA SER A 170 20.68 26.01 -1.45
C SER A 170 22.18 25.92 -1.23
N TYR A 171 22.80 24.77 -1.51
CA TYR A 171 24.25 24.60 -1.45
C TYR A 171 24.98 25.57 -2.41
N TYR A 172 24.56 25.63 -3.67
CA TYR A 172 25.19 26.52 -4.67
C TYR A 172 24.81 28.00 -4.52
N MET A 173 23.66 28.30 -3.90
CA MET A 173 23.23 29.66 -3.59
C MET A 173 23.79 30.22 -2.27
N THR A 174 24.63 29.44 -1.57
CA THR A 174 25.31 29.87 -0.33
C THR A 174 26.84 29.72 -0.42
N PRO A 175 27.53 30.30 -1.44
CA PRO A 175 28.96 30.06 -1.63
C PRO A 175 29.86 30.63 -0.51
N THR A 176 29.35 31.59 0.29
CA THR A 176 30.11 32.29 1.35
C THR A 176 29.64 31.95 2.77
N GLY A 177 28.80 30.92 2.95
CA GLY A 177 28.28 30.49 4.25
C GLY A 177 27.06 31.26 4.77
N GLU A 178 26.70 32.37 4.13
CA GLU A 178 25.47 33.14 4.38
C GLU A 178 24.50 32.93 3.20
N PRO A 179 23.27 32.46 3.42
CA PRO A 179 22.32 32.22 2.34
C PRO A 179 21.96 33.55 1.66
N LEU A 180 22.16 33.65 0.35
CA LEU A 180 21.80 34.85 -0.42
C LEU A 180 20.29 35.16 -0.35
N VAL A 181 19.46 34.11 -0.16
CA VAL A 181 18.01 34.17 0.03
C VAL A 181 17.59 33.00 0.91
N GLU A 182 16.85 33.24 2.01
CA GLU A 182 16.13 32.17 2.70
C GLU A 182 14.97 31.70 1.82
N ILE A 183 15.16 30.58 1.11
CA ILE A 183 14.12 30.05 0.22
C ILE A 183 13.13 29.26 1.06
N ASN A 184 11.93 29.83 1.26
CA ASN A 184 10.82 29.10 1.86
C ASN A 184 10.52 27.85 1.01
N PRO A 185 10.48 26.63 1.60
CA PRO A 185 10.27 25.38 0.84
C PRO A 185 8.98 25.40 0.00
N ARG A 186 7.98 26.17 0.42
CA ARG A 186 6.71 26.36 -0.31
C ARG A 186 6.90 27.02 -1.68
N ILE A 187 7.90 27.88 -1.84
CA ILE A 187 8.17 28.58 -3.11
C ILE A 187 8.70 27.57 -4.14
N ILE A 188 9.59 26.67 -3.74
CA ILE A 188 10.13 25.64 -4.65
C ILE A 188 9.03 24.66 -5.07
N ILE A 189 8.15 24.26 -4.13
CA ILE A 189 6.97 23.45 -4.45
C ILE A 189 6.07 24.20 -5.46
N ALA A 190 5.87 25.50 -5.30
CA ALA A 190 5.08 26.31 -6.24
C ALA A 190 5.74 26.42 -7.63
N ILE A 191 7.07 26.55 -7.70
CA ILE A 191 7.82 26.55 -8.97
C ILE A 191 7.66 25.19 -9.68
N LEU A 192 7.64 24.09 -8.94
CA LEU A 192 7.41 22.74 -9.47
C LEU A 192 6.02 22.53 -10.08
N LEU A 193 5.04 23.42 -9.83
CA LEU A 193 3.72 23.35 -10.43
C LEU A 193 3.79 23.30 -11.96
N LEU A 194 4.57 24.19 -12.57
CA LEU A 194 4.67 24.30 -14.03
C LEU A 194 5.21 23.01 -14.68
N PRO A 195 6.38 22.46 -14.27
CA PRO A 195 6.87 21.20 -14.83
C PRO A 195 5.97 20.01 -14.50
N LEU A 196 5.26 19.99 -13.38
CA LEU A 196 4.28 18.93 -13.07
C LEU A 196 3.04 18.99 -13.96
N ILE A 197 2.56 20.20 -14.29
CA ILE A 197 1.46 20.38 -15.27
C ILE A 197 1.90 19.87 -16.64
N LEU A 198 3.09 20.23 -17.10
CA LEU A 198 3.63 19.76 -18.38
C LEU A 198 3.73 18.23 -18.44
N LEU A 199 4.20 17.60 -17.36
CA LEU A 199 4.24 16.14 -17.26
C LEU A 199 2.84 15.53 -17.30
N SER A 200 1.87 16.15 -16.63
CA SER A 200 0.49 15.69 -16.58
C SER A 200 -0.23 15.80 -17.92
N TRP A 201 0.22 16.67 -18.82
CA TRP A 201 -0.36 16.83 -20.15
C TRP A 201 0.00 15.71 -21.11
N ILE A 202 0.91 14.80 -20.75
CA ILE A 202 1.21 13.62 -21.57
C ILE A 202 -0.02 12.70 -21.58
N PRO A 203 -0.75 12.58 -22.71
CA PRO A 203 -2.07 11.98 -22.71
C PRO A 203 -2.03 10.46 -22.54
N ASP A 204 -1.04 9.82 -23.15
CA ASP A 204 -0.93 8.37 -23.23
C ASP A 204 0.11 7.79 -22.27
N LEU A 205 -0.31 6.81 -21.49
CA LEU A 205 0.56 6.02 -20.61
C LEU A 205 1.74 5.38 -21.37
N LYS A 206 1.57 5.10 -22.67
CA LYS A 206 2.61 4.55 -23.54
C LYS A 206 3.84 5.45 -23.63
N TYR A 207 3.67 6.78 -23.65
CA TYR A 207 4.80 7.72 -23.65
C TYR A 207 5.42 7.89 -22.26
N LEU A 208 4.66 7.62 -21.20
CA LEU A 208 5.15 7.60 -19.82
C LEU A 208 5.97 6.34 -19.50
N ALA A 209 5.76 5.23 -20.21
CA ALA A 209 6.46 3.97 -19.98
C ALA A 209 8.01 4.08 -20.07
N PRO A 210 8.63 4.65 -21.12
CA PRO A 210 10.08 4.81 -21.17
C PRO A 210 10.61 5.77 -20.10
N VAL A 211 9.85 6.84 -19.78
CA VAL A 211 10.18 7.78 -18.70
C VAL A 211 10.17 7.06 -17.35
N SER A 212 9.20 6.16 -17.13
CA SER A 212 9.14 5.29 -15.96
C SER A 212 10.36 4.37 -15.88
N MET A 213 10.83 3.83 -17.00
CA MET A 213 12.02 2.97 -17.01
C MET A 213 13.25 3.74 -16.56
N ALA A 214 13.46 4.95 -17.10
CA ALA A 214 14.53 5.85 -16.66
C ALA A 214 14.42 6.18 -15.17
N ALA A 215 13.20 6.43 -14.67
CA ALA A 215 12.95 6.69 -13.25
C ALA A 215 13.43 5.54 -12.35
N ASN A 216 13.25 4.28 -12.75
CA ASN A 216 13.75 3.14 -11.95
C ASN A 216 15.27 3.05 -11.98
N VAL A 217 15.93 3.42 -13.09
CA VAL A 217 17.40 3.46 -13.17
C VAL A 217 17.95 4.55 -12.25
N PHE A 218 17.30 5.72 -12.23
CA PHE A 218 17.65 6.80 -11.32
C PHE A 218 17.42 6.39 -9.86
N MET A 219 16.28 5.76 -9.56
CA MET A 219 15.98 5.24 -8.23
C MET A 219 17.00 4.19 -7.79
N GLY A 220 17.30 3.20 -8.64
CA GLY A 220 18.24 2.12 -8.33
C GLY A 220 19.67 2.64 -8.11
N THR A 221 20.15 3.52 -8.99
CA THR A 221 21.47 4.16 -8.84
C THR A 221 21.52 5.04 -7.58
N GLY A 222 20.49 5.87 -7.36
CA GLY A 222 20.39 6.73 -6.19
C GLY A 222 20.38 5.96 -4.87
N LEU A 223 19.59 4.88 -4.79
CA LEU A 223 19.58 3.98 -3.63
C LEU A 223 20.92 3.25 -3.46
N GLY A 224 21.56 2.80 -4.55
CA GLY A 224 22.88 2.16 -4.48
C GLY A 224 23.96 3.05 -3.86
N ILE A 225 24.03 4.31 -4.30
CA ILE A 225 24.95 5.31 -3.72
C ILE A 225 24.53 5.66 -2.29
N THR A 226 23.23 5.73 -2.01
CA THR A 226 22.72 5.94 -0.64
C THR A 226 23.22 4.84 0.29
N PHE A 227 23.10 3.56 -0.08
CA PHE A 227 23.60 2.44 0.72
C PHE A 227 25.11 2.54 1.00
N TYR A 228 25.90 2.99 0.02
CA TYR A 228 27.32 3.25 0.22
C TYR A 228 27.56 4.28 1.34
N TYR A 229 26.85 5.42 1.30
CA TYR A 229 26.94 6.43 2.36
C TYR A 229 26.45 5.91 3.71
N LEU A 230 25.35 5.16 3.74
CA LEU A 230 24.83 4.62 5.01
C LEU A 230 25.85 3.73 5.69
N VAL A 231 26.50 2.83 4.95
CA VAL A 231 27.53 1.96 5.53
C VAL A 231 28.77 2.76 5.95
N LYS A 232 29.17 3.77 5.17
CA LYS A 232 30.31 4.65 5.49
C LYS A 232 30.08 5.50 6.74
N SER A 233 28.85 5.97 6.96
CA SER A 233 28.50 6.90 8.04
C SER A 233 28.21 6.22 9.38
N ILE A 234 28.13 4.89 9.44
CA ILE A 234 27.98 4.17 10.71
C ILE A 234 29.32 4.19 11.43
N GLU A 235 29.43 5.04 12.45
CA GLU A 235 30.59 5.07 13.35
C GLU A 235 30.44 4.00 14.44
N ASN A 236 29.48 4.17 15.36
CA ASN A 236 29.19 3.24 16.47
C ASN A 236 27.67 3.14 16.71
N PHE A 237 27.23 2.04 17.35
CA PHE A 237 25.82 1.80 17.68
C PHE A 237 25.37 2.41 19.02
N ASP A 238 26.26 3.08 19.76
CA ASP A 238 25.98 3.53 21.14
C ASP A 238 24.82 4.53 21.24
N ASN A 239 24.61 5.35 20.20
CA ASN A 239 23.54 6.35 20.16
C ASN A 239 22.24 5.82 19.52
N VAL A 240 22.20 4.55 19.13
CA VAL A 240 21.05 3.95 18.45
C VAL A 240 20.11 3.36 19.50
N SER A 241 18.87 3.84 19.56
CA SER A 241 17.88 3.24 20.44
C SER A 241 17.37 1.93 19.85
N TYR A 242 17.52 0.82 20.57
CA TYR A 242 16.97 -0.46 20.14
C TYR A 242 15.44 -0.53 20.26
N ILE A 243 14.87 0.22 21.21
CA ILE A 243 13.45 0.24 21.53
C ILE A 243 13.05 1.70 21.79
N ALA A 244 12.20 2.27 20.94
CA ALA A 244 11.64 3.60 21.12
C ALA A 244 10.38 3.56 22.02
N PRO A 245 9.95 4.70 22.56
CA PRO A 245 8.70 4.80 23.32
C PRO A 245 7.49 4.33 22.51
N ILE A 246 6.57 3.60 23.16
CA ILE A 246 5.37 3.05 22.51
C ILE A 246 4.45 4.13 21.90
N SER A 247 4.56 5.38 22.37
CA SER A 247 3.81 6.52 21.83
C SER A 247 4.15 6.86 20.38
N GLU A 248 5.35 6.53 19.93
CA GLU A 248 5.85 6.77 18.56
C GLU A 248 5.55 5.59 17.62
N PHE A 249 5.15 4.45 18.16
CA PHE A 249 4.83 3.26 17.37
C PHE A 249 3.74 3.49 16.29
N PRO A 250 2.67 4.28 16.53
CA PRO A 250 1.72 4.62 15.47
C PRO A 250 2.35 5.33 14.27
N ASN A 251 3.37 6.16 14.48
CA ASN A 251 4.10 6.84 13.40
C ASN A 251 4.90 5.81 12.58
N PHE A 252 5.65 4.93 13.25
CA PHE A 252 6.32 3.80 12.59
C PHE A 252 5.34 2.95 11.77
N PHE A 253 4.25 2.52 12.39
CA PHE A 253 3.28 1.62 11.78
C PHE A 253 2.66 2.23 10.53
N SER A 254 2.29 3.51 10.59
CA SER A 254 1.64 4.21 9.48
C SER A 254 2.59 4.45 8.30
N ILE A 255 3.84 4.85 8.57
CA ILE A 255 4.87 5.02 7.52
C ILE A 255 5.21 3.67 6.88
N THR A 256 5.34 2.61 7.69
CA THR A 256 5.67 1.27 7.20
C THR A 256 4.55 0.69 6.34
N ILE A 257 3.28 0.85 6.74
CA ILE A 257 2.13 0.45 5.92
C ILE A 257 2.11 1.23 4.60
N PHE A 258 2.32 2.55 4.64
CA PHE A 258 2.40 3.35 3.42
C PHE A 258 3.50 2.84 2.48
N ALA A 259 4.67 2.54 3.03
CA ALA A 259 5.79 2.03 2.23
C ALA A 259 5.47 0.67 1.63
N MET A 260 4.82 -0.22 2.38
CA MET A 260 4.49 -1.59 1.97
C MET A 260 3.25 -1.69 1.08
N GLU A 261 2.69 -0.56 0.66
CA GLU A 261 1.49 -0.57 -0.14
C GLU A 261 1.75 -1.12 -1.55
N ALA A 262 0.90 -2.07 -1.95
CA ALA A 262 0.74 -2.44 -3.36
C ALA A 262 -0.70 -2.85 -3.75
N ILE A 263 -1.73 -2.65 -2.91
CA ILE A 263 -3.06 -3.27 -3.13
C ILE A 263 -3.69 -2.83 -4.46
N GLY A 264 -3.47 -1.59 -4.88
CA GLY A 264 -4.02 -1.04 -6.10
C GLY A 264 -3.48 -1.68 -7.39
N VAL A 265 -2.29 -2.28 -7.35
CA VAL A 265 -1.68 -2.97 -8.51
C VAL A 265 -1.85 -4.48 -8.47
N VAL A 266 -2.24 -5.06 -7.33
CA VAL A 266 -2.37 -6.52 -7.14
C VAL A 266 -3.33 -7.16 -8.15
N MET A 267 -4.56 -6.63 -8.27
CA MET A 267 -5.54 -7.19 -9.20
C MET A 267 -5.16 -6.98 -10.68
N PRO A 268 -4.72 -5.79 -11.13
CA PRO A 268 -4.20 -5.61 -12.49
C PRO A 268 -3.04 -6.54 -12.85
N LEU A 269 -2.12 -6.80 -11.90
CA LEU A 269 -1.00 -7.72 -12.11
C LEU A 269 -1.49 -9.15 -12.29
N GLU A 270 -2.37 -9.64 -11.41
CA GLU A 270 -2.98 -10.97 -11.55
C GLU A 270 -3.73 -11.12 -12.88
N ASN A 271 -4.51 -10.11 -13.26
CA ASN A 271 -5.29 -10.10 -14.50
C ASN A 271 -4.41 -10.19 -15.75
N SER A 272 -3.16 -9.71 -15.66
CA SER A 272 -2.21 -9.65 -16.78
C SER A 272 -1.29 -10.87 -16.85
N MET A 273 -1.36 -11.82 -15.90
CA MET A 273 -0.49 -13.00 -15.89
C MET A 273 -0.90 -14.05 -16.90
N LYS A 274 0.10 -14.74 -17.47
CA LYS A 274 -0.10 -15.97 -18.24
C LYS A 274 -0.68 -17.11 -17.38
N THR A 275 -0.23 -17.20 -16.13
CA THR A 275 -0.58 -18.25 -15.16
C THR A 275 -1.05 -17.62 -13.85
N PRO A 276 -2.28 -17.09 -13.78
CA PRO A 276 -2.76 -16.32 -12.63
C PRO A 276 -2.82 -17.12 -11.32
N GLN A 277 -2.95 -18.45 -11.41
CA GLN A 277 -2.92 -19.34 -10.24
C GLN A 277 -1.55 -19.32 -9.54
N HIS A 278 -0.45 -19.03 -10.25
CA HIS A 278 0.88 -18.90 -9.64
C HIS A 278 1.06 -17.61 -8.85
N PHE A 279 0.14 -16.64 -8.99
CA PHE A 279 0.18 -15.40 -8.23
C PHE A 279 0.01 -15.68 -6.72
N VAL A 280 -0.89 -16.62 -6.41
CA VAL A 280 -1.32 -17.00 -5.07
C VAL A 280 -0.69 -18.35 -4.70
N GLY A 281 -0.10 -18.44 -3.51
CA GLY A 281 0.50 -19.68 -2.99
C GLY A 281 1.59 -19.39 -1.96
N ILE A 282 2.03 -20.38 -1.19
CA ILE A 282 3.07 -20.19 -0.14
C ILE A 282 4.33 -19.56 -0.74
N CYS A 283 4.76 -20.06 -1.91
CA CYS A 283 5.86 -19.52 -2.71
C CYS A 283 5.37 -18.84 -4.01
N GLY A 284 4.15 -18.32 -4.00
CA GLY A 284 3.57 -17.60 -5.14
C GLY A 284 4.31 -16.30 -5.45
N VAL A 285 4.04 -15.74 -6.62
CA VAL A 285 4.70 -14.50 -7.10
C VAL A 285 4.50 -13.35 -6.11
N LEU A 286 3.31 -13.23 -5.52
CA LEU A 286 3.01 -12.21 -4.51
C LEU A 286 3.94 -12.30 -3.28
N ASN A 287 4.03 -13.48 -2.66
CA ASN A 287 4.82 -13.68 -1.44
C ASN A 287 6.33 -13.47 -1.69
N LYS A 288 6.84 -13.95 -2.83
CA LYS A 288 8.24 -13.75 -3.23
C LYS A 288 8.54 -12.26 -3.43
N GLY A 289 7.67 -11.53 -4.11
CA GLY A 289 7.82 -10.10 -4.34
C GLY A 289 7.81 -9.33 -3.02
N MET A 290 6.77 -9.53 -2.20
CA MET A 290 6.65 -8.82 -0.92
C MET A 290 7.79 -9.16 0.05
N SER A 291 8.29 -10.40 0.06
CA SER A 291 9.49 -10.76 0.84
C SER A 291 10.73 -9.97 0.38
N GLY A 292 10.92 -9.79 -0.93
CA GLY A 292 12.01 -8.98 -1.48
C GLY A 292 11.91 -7.51 -1.09
N VAL A 293 10.71 -6.92 -1.21
CA VAL A 293 10.41 -5.54 -0.76
C VAL A 293 10.72 -5.39 0.73
N THR A 294 10.25 -6.33 1.54
CA THR A 294 10.44 -6.32 3.00
C THR A 294 11.91 -6.32 3.38
N MET A 295 12.70 -7.16 2.73
CA MET A 295 14.15 -7.21 2.99
C MET A 295 14.82 -5.87 2.67
N ILE A 296 14.52 -5.27 1.52
CA ILE A 296 15.10 -3.98 1.13
C ILE A 296 14.69 -2.87 2.11
N TYR A 297 13.45 -2.88 2.59
CA TYR A 297 12.96 -1.88 3.54
C TYR A 297 13.57 -2.02 4.92
N ILE A 298 13.75 -3.26 5.39
CA ILE A 298 14.48 -3.53 6.63
C ILE A 298 15.92 -3.06 6.49
N LEU A 299 16.60 -3.37 5.37
CA LEU A 299 17.97 -2.94 5.14
C LEU A 299 18.10 -1.42 5.15
N LEU A 300 17.25 -0.70 4.41
CA LEU A 300 17.35 0.75 4.37
C LEU A 300 16.93 1.40 5.69
N GLY A 301 15.86 0.90 6.34
CA GLY A 301 15.41 1.39 7.65
C GLY A 301 16.46 1.18 8.74
N PHE A 302 17.05 -0.02 8.79
CA PHE A 302 18.11 -0.38 9.74
C PHE A 302 19.37 0.46 9.51
N LEU A 303 19.91 0.46 8.30
CA LEU A 303 21.16 1.17 8.00
C LEU A 303 20.97 2.69 8.08
N GLY A 304 19.82 3.20 7.63
CA GLY A 304 19.50 4.62 7.68
C GLY A 304 19.38 5.15 9.10
N TYR A 305 18.70 4.41 9.98
CA TYR A 305 18.60 4.79 11.39
C TYR A 305 19.93 4.62 12.14
N ALA A 306 20.70 3.57 11.83
CA ALA A 306 22.03 3.37 12.41
C ALA A 306 23.03 4.46 11.99
N ALA A 307 22.96 4.93 10.75
CA ALA A 307 23.83 6.01 10.25
C ALA A 307 23.46 7.38 10.82
N PHE A 308 22.17 7.65 11.08
CA PHE A 308 21.68 8.95 11.53
C PHE A 308 20.72 8.86 12.74
N PRO A 309 21.18 8.33 13.90
CA PRO A 309 20.32 8.14 15.06
C PRO A 309 19.78 9.46 15.59
N GLY A 310 18.45 9.55 15.71
CA GLY A 310 17.76 10.75 16.21
C GLY A 310 17.75 11.94 15.26
N LYS A 311 18.36 11.81 14.08
CA LYS A 311 18.49 12.87 13.06
C LYS A 311 17.90 12.47 11.71
N ALA A 312 17.22 11.33 11.61
CA ALA A 312 16.62 10.88 10.35
C ALA A 312 15.55 11.88 9.89
N GLU A 313 15.75 12.49 8.72
CA GLU A 313 14.77 13.37 8.09
C GLU A 313 13.67 12.53 7.42
N GLY A 314 12.59 13.17 6.97
CA GLY A 314 11.45 12.50 6.33
C GLY A 314 11.80 11.75 5.02
N SER A 315 12.98 12.00 4.46
CA SER A 315 13.58 11.24 3.37
C SER A 315 15.08 11.10 3.62
N ILE A 316 15.61 9.88 3.53
CA ILE A 316 17.03 9.60 3.80
C ILE A 316 17.99 10.37 2.89
N THR A 317 17.55 10.74 1.70
CA THR A 317 18.35 11.55 0.77
C THR A 317 18.72 12.93 1.31
N LEU A 318 17.90 13.45 2.23
CA LEU A 318 18.10 14.76 2.84
C LEU A 318 19.17 14.74 3.95
N ASN A 319 19.49 13.54 4.47
CA ASN A 319 20.54 13.32 5.45
C ASN A 319 21.94 13.17 4.84
N LEU A 320 22.05 12.97 3.52
CA LEU A 320 23.34 12.79 2.87
C LEU A 320 24.16 14.08 2.88
N PRO A 321 25.51 14.00 2.97
CA PRO A 321 26.38 15.17 3.03
C PRO A 321 26.41 15.89 1.67
N THR A 322 25.62 16.95 1.52
CA THR A 322 25.48 17.72 0.26
C THR A 322 26.79 18.35 -0.23
N GLU A 323 27.81 18.46 0.62
CA GLU A 323 29.17 18.89 0.27
C GLU A 323 29.82 17.97 -0.78
N GLU A 324 29.50 16.67 -0.74
CA GLU A 324 30.08 15.67 -1.64
C GLU A 324 29.26 15.54 -2.94
N ILE A 325 29.93 15.55 -4.09
CA ILE A 325 29.30 15.41 -5.42
C ILE A 325 28.42 14.15 -5.54
N PRO A 326 28.83 12.95 -5.07
CA PRO A 326 27.96 11.77 -5.17
C PRO A 326 26.64 11.91 -4.39
N ALA A 327 26.63 12.62 -3.25
CA ALA A 327 25.41 12.89 -2.51
C ALA A 327 24.48 13.85 -3.27
N GLN A 328 25.03 14.88 -3.93
CA GLN A 328 24.25 15.77 -4.80
C GLN A 328 23.65 15.01 -5.98
N ILE A 329 24.42 14.09 -6.59
CA ILE A 329 23.93 13.19 -7.64
C ILE A 329 22.75 12.38 -7.13
N VAL A 330 22.80 11.83 -5.91
CA VAL A 330 21.66 11.11 -5.32
C VAL A 330 20.43 12.00 -5.19
N GLN A 331 20.59 13.21 -4.65
CA GLN A 331 19.47 14.15 -4.48
C GLN A 331 18.82 14.48 -5.84
N ILE A 332 19.62 14.72 -6.88
CA ILE A 332 19.10 14.98 -8.24
C ILE A 332 18.44 13.73 -8.83
N LEU A 333 19.09 12.57 -8.78
CA LEU A 333 18.57 11.34 -9.36
C LEU A 333 17.27 10.89 -8.68
N ILE A 334 17.21 10.92 -7.36
CA ILE A 334 16.00 10.58 -6.61
C ILE A 334 14.91 11.62 -6.88
N GLY A 335 15.23 12.92 -6.87
CA GLY A 335 14.29 13.97 -7.24
C GLY A 335 13.68 13.75 -8.63
N LEU A 336 14.50 13.44 -9.64
CA LEU A 336 14.04 13.12 -10.99
C LEU A 336 13.25 11.79 -11.04
N ALA A 337 13.66 10.77 -10.31
CA ALA A 337 12.94 9.50 -10.24
C ALA A 337 11.53 9.69 -9.68
N VAL A 338 11.39 10.46 -8.60
CA VAL A 338 10.08 10.77 -7.99
C VAL A 338 9.24 11.65 -8.91
N TYR A 339 9.84 12.66 -9.55
CA TYR A 339 9.17 13.50 -10.54
C TYR A 339 8.60 12.67 -11.70
N CYS A 340 9.39 11.75 -12.27
CA CYS A 340 8.91 10.87 -13.33
C CYS A 340 7.82 9.89 -12.83
N THR A 341 7.93 9.40 -11.60
CA THR A 341 6.94 8.49 -11.00
C THR A 341 5.62 9.20 -10.68
N PHE A 342 5.65 10.50 -10.39
CA PHE A 342 4.44 11.32 -10.23
C PHE A 342 3.50 11.18 -11.42
N GLY A 343 4.01 11.23 -12.65
CA GLY A 343 3.18 11.13 -13.84
C GLY A 343 2.36 9.84 -13.90
N LEU A 344 2.97 8.70 -13.52
CA LEU A 344 2.31 7.39 -13.52
C LEU A 344 1.25 7.30 -12.43
N GLN A 345 1.59 7.74 -11.21
CA GLN A 345 0.68 7.74 -10.08
C GLN A 345 -0.53 8.65 -10.36
N PHE A 346 -0.27 9.81 -10.96
CA PHE A 346 -1.28 10.78 -11.35
C PHE A 346 -2.21 10.25 -12.45
N TYR A 347 -1.72 9.42 -13.38
CA TYR A 347 -2.55 8.79 -14.40
C TYR A 347 -3.69 7.96 -13.80
N VAL A 348 -3.42 7.25 -12.69
CA VAL A 348 -4.46 6.49 -11.97
C VAL A 348 -5.52 7.43 -11.39
N CYS A 349 -5.11 8.53 -10.74
CA CYS A 349 -6.05 9.56 -10.25
C CYS A 349 -6.91 10.12 -11.38
N LEU A 350 -6.26 10.44 -12.50
CA LEU A 350 -6.92 11.02 -13.65
C LEU A 350 -7.95 10.06 -14.25
N ASP A 351 -7.61 8.78 -14.42
CA ASP A 351 -8.56 7.81 -14.95
C ASP A 351 -9.78 7.68 -14.02
N ILE A 352 -9.58 7.53 -12.72
CA ILE A 352 -10.69 7.45 -11.75
C ILE A 352 -11.58 8.72 -11.83
N ALA A 353 -10.98 9.91 -11.83
CA ALA A 353 -11.72 11.17 -11.92
C ALA A 353 -12.44 11.34 -13.27
N TRP A 354 -11.77 10.96 -14.36
CA TRP A 354 -12.31 11.07 -15.72
C TRP A 354 -13.49 10.11 -15.93
N GLN A 355 -13.41 8.87 -15.43
CA GLN A 355 -14.52 7.92 -15.51
C GLN A 355 -15.79 8.45 -14.83
N GLY A 356 -15.66 9.22 -13.75
CA GLY A 356 -16.80 9.86 -13.07
C GLY A 356 -17.36 11.11 -13.78
N LEU A 357 -16.58 11.73 -14.68
CA LEU A 357 -16.92 13.03 -15.28
C LEU A 357 -17.21 12.97 -16.79
N LYS A 358 -16.72 11.93 -17.48
CA LYS A 358 -16.80 11.78 -18.94
C LYS A 358 -18.21 11.94 -19.50
N ASP A 359 -19.22 11.43 -18.79
CA ASP A 359 -20.61 11.43 -19.25
C ASP A 359 -21.22 12.84 -19.22
N ARG A 360 -20.68 13.75 -18.40
CA ARG A 360 -21.12 15.16 -18.34
C ARG A 360 -20.47 16.04 -19.41
N PHE A 361 -19.33 15.63 -19.99
CA PHE A 361 -18.51 16.45 -20.89
C PHE A 361 -18.34 15.84 -22.29
N GLN A 362 -19.45 15.51 -22.96
CA GLN A 362 -19.43 14.87 -24.28
C GLN A 362 -19.10 15.83 -25.44
N LYS A 363 -19.34 17.14 -25.31
CA LYS A 363 -19.17 18.10 -26.42
C LYS A 363 -17.70 18.41 -26.77
N LYS A 364 -16.83 18.46 -25.77
CA LYS A 364 -15.39 18.76 -25.93
C LYS A 364 -14.56 17.92 -24.94
N PRO A 365 -14.52 16.58 -25.10
CA PRO A 365 -13.92 15.69 -24.12
C PRO A 365 -12.42 15.96 -23.94
N ASN A 366 -11.69 16.26 -25.02
CA ASN A 366 -10.25 16.52 -24.95
C ASN A 366 -9.93 17.78 -24.13
N LEU A 367 -10.64 18.89 -24.38
CA LEU A 367 -10.45 20.13 -23.61
C LEU A 367 -10.80 19.92 -22.13
N ALA A 368 -11.92 19.24 -21.85
CA ALA A 368 -12.31 18.91 -20.49
C ALA A 368 -11.27 18.03 -19.78
N ASN A 369 -10.65 17.09 -20.50
CA ASN A 369 -9.60 16.22 -19.97
C ASN A 369 -8.33 17.02 -19.60
N TYR A 370 -7.87 17.93 -20.47
CA TYR A 370 -6.71 18.79 -20.17
C TYR A 370 -7.00 19.77 -19.02
N VAL A 371 -8.20 20.34 -18.96
CA VAL A 371 -8.61 21.19 -17.82
C VAL A 371 -8.63 20.37 -16.53
N LEU A 372 -9.20 19.17 -16.55
CA LEU A 372 -9.22 18.28 -15.39
C LEU A 372 -7.81 17.94 -14.91
N ARG A 373 -6.88 17.60 -15.83
CA ARG A 373 -5.46 17.37 -15.51
C ARG A 373 -4.85 18.55 -14.78
N THR A 374 -4.96 19.75 -15.35
CA THR A 374 -4.40 20.98 -14.76
C THR A 374 -5.01 21.28 -13.39
N VAL A 375 -6.33 21.15 -13.23
CA VAL A 375 -7.02 21.38 -11.95
C VAL A 375 -6.55 20.38 -10.89
N LEU A 376 -6.45 19.10 -11.23
CA LEU A 376 -6.01 18.06 -10.30
C LEU A 376 -4.53 18.22 -9.91
N VAL A 377 -3.62 18.52 -10.84
CA VAL A 377 -2.22 18.80 -10.48
C VAL A 377 -2.11 20.05 -9.62
N THR A 378 -2.84 21.11 -9.95
CA THR A 378 -2.84 22.34 -9.16
C THR A 378 -3.32 22.05 -7.74
N GLY A 379 -4.41 21.30 -7.59
CA GLY A 379 -4.91 20.90 -6.28
C GLY A 379 -3.91 20.05 -5.48
N SER A 380 -3.20 19.10 -6.12
CA SER A 380 -2.23 18.26 -5.41
C SER A 380 -1.02 19.07 -4.95
N VAL A 381 -0.55 20.04 -5.75
CA VAL A 381 0.54 20.96 -5.37
C VAL A 381 0.10 21.93 -4.28
N LEU A 382 -1.16 22.43 -4.31
CA LEU A 382 -1.69 23.26 -3.22
C LEU A 382 -1.72 22.51 -1.88
N ILE A 383 -2.07 21.23 -1.89
CA ILE A 383 -2.01 20.39 -0.68
C ILE A 383 -0.54 20.23 -0.23
N ALA A 384 0.41 20.04 -1.15
CA ALA A 384 1.84 19.96 -0.83
C ALA A 384 2.37 21.28 -0.22
N ILE A 385 1.90 22.43 -0.69
CA ILE A 385 2.22 23.75 -0.10
C ILE A 385 1.60 23.88 1.30
N ALA A 386 0.39 23.34 1.49
CA ALA A 386 -0.32 23.37 2.77
C ALA A 386 0.23 22.37 3.80
N VAL A 387 0.96 21.32 3.39
CA VAL A 387 1.62 20.40 4.32
C VAL A 387 3.01 20.04 3.75
N PRO A 388 4.04 20.90 3.93
CA PRO A 388 5.36 20.70 3.34
C PRO A 388 6.22 19.68 4.10
N THR A 389 5.65 18.93 5.05
CA THR A 389 6.35 17.92 5.87
C THR A 389 6.12 16.51 5.31
N ILE A 390 7.21 15.80 4.97
CA ILE A 390 7.13 14.49 4.31
C ILE A 390 6.55 13.41 5.24
N ALA A 391 7.13 13.22 6.44
CA ALA A 391 6.80 12.08 7.30
C ALA A 391 5.35 12.11 7.87
N PRO A 392 4.85 13.23 8.45
CA PRO A 392 3.46 13.30 8.92
C PRO A 392 2.45 13.10 7.80
N PHE A 393 2.74 13.59 6.59
CA PHE A 393 1.84 13.45 5.46
C PHE A 393 1.80 12.00 4.94
N ILE A 394 2.96 11.35 4.80
CA ILE A 394 3.07 9.91 4.52
C ILE A 394 2.32 9.10 5.58
N GLY A 395 2.53 9.42 6.86
CA GLY A 395 1.85 8.77 7.98
C GLY A 395 0.33 8.92 7.91
N LEU A 396 -0.19 10.10 7.53
CA LEU A 396 -1.62 10.33 7.39
C LEU A 396 -2.24 9.47 6.28
N ILE A 397 -1.61 9.43 5.10
CA ILE A 397 -2.09 8.60 3.97
C ILE A 397 -2.02 7.13 4.36
N GLY A 398 -0.92 6.71 4.99
CA GLY A 398 -0.70 5.37 5.53
C GLY A 398 -1.80 4.93 6.49
N ALA A 399 -2.00 5.71 7.54
CA ALA A 399 -2.98 5.42 8.57
C ALA A 399 -4.41 5.46 8.04
N PHE A 400 -4.77 6.49 7.27
CA PHE A 400 -6.15 6.70 6.84
C PHE A 400 -6.54 5.79 5.68
N CYS A 401 -5.81 5.90 4.58
CA CYS A 401 -6.23 5.27 3.33
C CYS A 401 -5.91 3.78 3.31
N PHE A 402 -4.71 3.38 3.73
CA PHE A 402 -4.32 1.97 3.67
C PHE A 402 -4.89 1.11 4.77
N SER A 403 -5.22 1.66 5.93
CA SER A 403 -6.03 0.91 6.89
C SER A 403 -7.38 0.53 6.28
N ILE A 404 -8.02 1.44 5.54
CA ILE A 404 -9.29 1.16 4.87
C ILE A 404 -9.10 0.18 3.69
N LEU A 405 -8.22 0.51 2.74
CA LEU A 405 -8.02 -0.25 1.50
C LEU A 405 -7.24 -1.55 1.68
N GLY A 406 -6.13 -1.48 2.40
CA GLY A 406 -5.15 -2.56 2.52
C GLY A 406 -5.47 -3.55 3.64
N LEU A 407 -6.19 -3.13 4.69
CA LEU A 407 -6.51 -3.99 5.84
C LEU A 407 -8.01 -4.32 5.95
N LEU A 408 -8.87 -3.29 6.08
CA LEU A 408 -10.28 -3.50 6.40
C LEU A 408 -11.07 -4.11 5.24
N ILE A 409 -10.96 -3.55 4.03
CA ILE A 409 -11.73 -4.03 2.88
C ILE A 409 -11.45 -5.52 2.56
N PRO A 410 -10.19 -5.99 2.44
CA PRO A 410 -9.91 -7.40 2.17
C PRO A 410 -10.52 -8.35 3.20
N VAL A 411 -10.49 -7.96 4.48
CA VAL A 411 -11.08 -8.72 5.58
C VAL A 411 -12.60 -8.80 5.46
N PHE A 412 -13.27 -7.69 5.15
CA PHE A 412 -14.72 -7.71 4.93
C PHE A 412 -15.09 -8.53 3.69
N VAL A 413 -14.34 -8.39 2.60
CA VAL A 413 -14.54 -9.16 1.37
C VAL A 413 -14.39 -10.67 1.63
N GLU A 414 -13.37 -11.10 2.37
CA GLU A 414 -13.19 -12.51 2.74
C GLU A 414 -14.35 -13.01 3.61
N THR A 415 -14.75 -12.21 4.60
CA THR A 415 -15.84 -12.58 5.53
C THR A 415 -17.16 -12.80 4.79
N VAL A 416 -17.49 -11.93 3.85
CA VAL A 416 -18.71 -11.99 3.06
C VAL A 416 -18.64 -13.09 2.00
N THR A 417 -17.50 -13.27 1.33
CA THR A 417 -17.31 -14.28 0.27
C THR A 417 -17.43 -15.70 0.81
N TYR A 418 -16.89 -15.94 2.01
CA TYR A 418 -16.88 -17.25 2.67
C TYR A 418 -18.09 -17.48 3.59
N TRP A 419 -19.04 -16.54 3.67
CA TRP A 419 -20.22 -16.67 4.53
C TRP A 419 -20.99 -17.97 4.30
N ASP A 420 -21.23 -18.33 3.04
CA ASP A 420 -21.97 -19.55 2.67
C ASP A 420 -21.06 -20.78 2.50
N ILE A 421 -19.74 -20.59 2.36
CA ILE A 421 -18.75 -21.68 2.17
C ILE A 421 -18.34 -22.26 3.54
N GLY A 422 -18.31 -21.40 4.56
CA GLY A 422 -17.88 -21.70 5.92
C GLY A 422 -16.47 -21.21 6.24
N PHE A 423 -16.24 -20.85 7.51
CA PHE A 423 -15.01 -20.21 8.01
C PHE A 423 -13.89 -21.19 8.42
N GLY A 424 -13.94 -22.43 7.92
CA GLY A 424 -12.97 -23.48 8.25
C GLY A 424 -13.15 -24.09 9.65
N ARG A 425 -12.22 -24.97 10.03
CA ARG A 425 -12.23 -25.66 11.34
C ARG A 425 -12.03 -24.62 12.46
N PHE A 426 -12.82 -24.72 13.53
CA PHE A 426 -12.83 -23.77 14.66
C PHE A 426 -13.07 -22.30 14.27
N HIS A 427 -13.65 -22.01 13.10
CA HIS A 427 -13.86 -20.64 12.60
C HIS A 427 -12.58 -19.79 12.57
N TRP A 428 -11.42 -20.42 12.32
CA TRP A 428 -10.12 -19.74 12.31
C TRP A 428 -10.07 -18.53 11.37
N VAL A 429 -10.75 -18.61 10.21
CA VAL A 429 -10.83 -17.49 9.25
C VAL A 429 -11.50 -16.27 9.88
N ALA A 430 -12.59 -16.47 10.62
CA ALA A 430 -13.30 -15.39 11.30
C ALA A 430 -12.45 -14.77 12.41
N MET A 431 -11.78 -15.60 13.23
CA MET A 431 -10.93 -15.09 14.31
C MET A 431 -9.74 -14.27 13.79
N LYS A 432 -9.06 -14.77 12.76
CA LYS A 432 -7.98 -14.05 12.07
C LYS A 432 -8.49 -12.71 11.49
N ASN A 433 -9.68 -12.72 10.88
CA ASN A 433 -10.30 -11.52 10.32
C ASN A 433 -10.64 -10.47 11.39
N VAL A 434 -11.15 -10.90 12.55
CA VAL A 434 -11.39 -10.00 13.69
C VAL A 434 -10.08 -9.36 14.16
N ILE A 435 -8.99 -10.15 14.29
CA ILE A 435 -7.68 -9.61 14.71
C ILE A 435 -7.17 -8.55 13.73
N ILE A 436 -7.18 -8.84 12.43
CA ILE A 436 -6.72 -7.89 11.40
C ILE A 436 -7.62 -6.65 11.37
N CYS A 437 -8.94 -6.81 11.56
CA CYS A 437 -9.88 -5.70 11.64
C CYS A 437 -9.56 -4.77 12.82
N VAL A 438 -9.29 -5.32 14.01
CA VAL A 438 -8.90 -4.53 15.19
C VAL A 438 -7.58 -3.80 14.93
N ILE A 439 -6.56 -4.47 14.37
CA ILE A 439 -5.29 -3.84 14.02
C ILE A 439 -5.52 -2.68 13.02
N GLY A 440 -6.32 -2.90 11.98
CA GLY A 440 -6.64 -1.89 10.98
C GLY A 440 -7.40 -0.69 11.56
N LEU A 441 -8.34 -0.92 12.48
CA LEU A 441 -9.07 0.17 13.16
C LEU A 441 -8.17 0.95 14.12
N MET A 442 -7.29 0.27 14.85
CA MET A 442 -6.29 0.94 15.70
C MET A 442 -5.33 1.78 14.87
N ALA A 443 -4.84 1.25 13.76
CA ALA A 443 -3.97 1.97 12.83
C ALA A 443 -4.65 3.21 12.25
N LEU A 444 -5.92 3.06 11.82
CA LEU A 444 -6.74 4.15 11.33
C LEU A 444 -6.90 5.26 12.37
N VAL A 445 -7.33 4.92 13.59
CA VAL A 445 -7.62 5.92 14.61
C VAL A 445 -6.34 6.55 15.17
N PHE A 446 -5.41 5.74 15.68
CA PHE A 446 -4.21 6.26 16.34
C PHE A 446 -3.21 6.84 15.33
N GLY A 447 -3.03 6.20 14.18
CA GLY A 447 -2.13 6.68 13.14
C GLY A 447 -2.60 8.01 12.56
N SER A 448 -3.90 8.15 12.20
CA SER A 448 -4.42 9.41 11.67
C SER A 448 -4.41 10.50 12.74
N SER A 449 -4.73 10.17 13.99
CA SER A 449 -4.71 11.15 15.08
C SER A 449 -3.30 11.68 15.34
N ASN A 450 -2.28 10.83 15.34
CA ASN A 450 -0.90 11.26 15.52
C ASN A 450 -0.38 12.06 14.33
N ALA A 451 -0.64 11.60 13.09
CA ALA A 451 -0.25 12.34 11.90
C ALA A 451 -0.89 13.75 11.87
N VAL A 452 -2.17 13.88 12.24
CA VAL A 452 -2.83 15.19 12.35
C VAL A 452 -2.21 16.04 13.46
N LYS A 453 -1.87 15.47 14.63
CA LYS A 453 -1.15 16.23 15.68
C LYS A 453 0.17 16.77 15.17
N ASP A 454 0.95 15.95 14.47
CA ASP A 454 2.27 16.34 13.97
C ASP A 454 2.16 17.42 12.88
N ILE A 455 1.14 17.34 12.02
CA ILE A 455 0.81 18.43 11.07
C ILE A 455 0.38 19.70 11.81
N LEU A 456 -0.43 19.59 12.87
CA LEU A 456 -0.89 20.76 13.62
C LEU A 456 0.26 21.44 14.37
N LYS A 457 1.23 20.69 14.89
CA LYS A 457 2.44 21.25 15.53
C LYS A 457 3.26 22.12 14.58
N GLU A 458 3.31 21.78 13.29
CA GLU A 458 3.97 22.60 12.26
C GLU A 458 3.34 24.01 12.15
N TYR A 459 2.06 24.14 12.52
CA TYR A 459 1.29 25.39 12.41
C TYR A 459 0.98 26.04 13.77
N ALA A 460 1.22 25.35 14.88
CA ALA A 460 0.87 25.82 16.21
C ALA A 460 1.91 26.81 16.72
N PRO A 461 1.49 27.91 17.38
CA PRO A 461 2.39 28.68 18.21
C PRO A 461 2.77 27.83 19.44
N LYS A 462 4.02 27.98 19.92
CA LYS A 462 4.67 27.09 20.92
C LYS A 462 3.88 26.92 22.24
N ASP A 463 2.99 27.84 22.55
CA ASP A 463 2.12 27.90 23.72
C ASP A 463 0.81 27.10 23.58
N ALA A 464 0.43 26.67 22.37
CA ALA A 464 -0.81 25.92 22.11
C ALA A 464 -0.60 24.40 21.91
N GLU A 465 0.64 23.93 21.85
CA GLU A 465 0.98 22.53 21.54
C GLU A 465 0.38 21.51 22.53
N ASP A 466 0.40 21.84 23.83
CA ASP A 466 -0.12 20.96 24.88
C ASP A 466 -1.65 20.80 24.83
N ALA A 467 -2.36 21.89 24.53
CA ALA A 467 -3.83 21.89 24.44
C ALA A 467 -4.30 21.09 23.20
N ILE A 468 -3.62 21.27 22.07
CA ILE A 468 -3.89 20.50 20.84
C ILE A 468 -3.62 19.01 21.08
N SER A 469 -2.48 18.68 21.69
CA SER A 469 -2.09 17.30 21.98
C SER A 469 -3.12 16.58 22.86
N ARG A 470 -3.66 17.26 23.89
CA ARG A 470 -4.72 16.70 24.75
C ARG A 470 -6.03 16.46 23.99
N ASN A 471 -6.49 17.45 23.22
CA ASN A 471 -7.77 17.34 22.51
C ASN A 471 -7.77 16.22 21.45
N VAL A 472 -6.72 16.13 20.63
CA VAL A 472 -6.66 15.08 19.60
C VAL A 472 -6.52 13.69 20.22
N THR A 473 -5.78 13.56 21.33
CA THR A 473 -5.69 12.28 22.06
C THR A 473 -7.03 11.85 22.63
N ASN A 474 -7.81 12.77 23.20
CA ASN A 474 -9.14 12.48 23.74
C ASN A 474 -10.11 12.01 22.64
N ILE A 475 -10.07 12.64 21.46
CA ILE A 475 -10.88 12.21 20.30
C ILE A 475 -10.50 10.79 19.87
N ALA A 476 -9.19 10.51 19.76
CA ALA A 476 -8.70 9.18 19.38
C ALA A 476 -9.15 8.10 20.36
N VAL A 477 -8.95 8.33 21.66
CA VAL A 477 -9.33 7.38 22.72
C VAL A 477 -10.84 7.13 22.72
N ASN A 478 -11.65 8.18 22.59
CA ASN A 478 -13.11 8.04 22.55
C ASN A 478 -13.58 7.28 21.31
N ALA A 479 -12.97 7.52 20.15
CA ALA A 479 -13.27 6.77 18.92
C ALA A 479 -12.90 5.28 19.07
N THR A 480 -11.72 4.97 19.63
CA THR A 480 -11.32 3.57 19.89
C THR A 480 -12.26 2.90 20.90
N ALA A 481 -12.64 3.58 21.99
CA ALA A 481 -13.57 3.04 22.97
C ALA A 481 -14.94 2.72 22.35
N ALA A 482 -15.44 3.59 21.46
CA ALA A 482 -16.67 3.35 20.73
C ALA A 482 -16.58 2.11 19.83
N VAL A 483 -15.46 1.95 19.11
CA VAL A 483 -15.21 0.79 18.25
C VAL A 483 -15.09 -0.51 19.06
N VAL A 484 -14.33 -0.50 20.15
CA VAL A 484 -14.18 -1.68 21.03
C VAL A 484 -15.53 -2.07 21.61
N ASN A 485 -16.31 -1.12 22.12
CA ASN A 485 -17.65 -1.40 22.64
C ASN A 485 -18.59 -1.95 21.57
N ALA A 486 -18.56 -1.41 20.35
CA ALA A 486 -19.36 -1.94 19.25
C ALA A 486 -18.93 -3.36 18.85
N THR A 487 -17.62 -3.64 18.83
CA THR A 487 -17.06 -4.95 18.48
C THR A 487 -17.38 -6.00 19.54
N VAL A 488 -17.22 -5.66 20.82
CA VAL A 488 -17.61 -6.53 21.95
C VAL A 488 -19.12 -6.75 21.97
N GLY A 489 -19.92 -5.72 21.70
CA GLY A 489 -21.38 -5.86 21.57
C GLY A 489 -21.80 -6.80 20.43
N ALA A 490 -21.13 -6.71 19.28
CA ALA A 490 -21.35 -7.59 18.14
C ALA A 490 -20.93 -9.04 18.44
N LEU A 491 -19.80 -9.24 19.13
CA LEU A 491 -19.35 -10.56 19.58
C LEU A 491 -20.32 -11.20 20.56
N ASN A 492 -20.82 -10.44 21.56
CA ASN A 492 -21.78 -10.95 22.54
C ASN A 492 -23.12 -11.34 21.91
N THR A 493 -23.60 -10.57 20.93
CA THR A 493 -24.84 -10.90 20.20
C THR A 493 -24.67 -12.08 19.23
N THR A 494 -23.46 -12.29 18.71
CA THR A 494 -23.17 -13.43 17.82
C THR A 494 -22.97 -14.72 18.63
N VAL A 495 -22.27 -14.67 19.76
CA VAL A 495 -22.04 -15.84 20.64
C VAL A 495 -23.29 -16.22 21.43
N GLY A 496 -24.12 -15.25 21.83
CA GLY A 496 -25.37 -15.52 22.55
C GLY A 496 -26.49 -16.15 21.71
N ASN A 497 -26.33 -16.21 20.38
CA ASN A 497 -27.28 -16.84 19.44
C ASN A 497 -26.82 -18.21 18.93
N PHE A 498 -25.74 -18.78 19.50
CA PHE A 498 -25.26 -20.14 19.21
C PHE A 498 -25.50 -21.10 20.39
#